data_AF-A0A845V231-F1
#
_entry.id   AF-A0A845V231-F1
#
_cell.length_a   1.000
_cell.length_b   1.000
_cell.length_c   1.000
_cell.angle_alpha   90.00
_cell.angle_beta   90.00
_cell.angle_gamma   90.00
#
_symmetry.space_group_name_H-M   'P 1'
#
loop_
_entity.id
_entity.type
_entity.pdbx_description
1 polymer ?
#
loop_
_entity_poly.entity_id
_entity_poly.type
_entity_poly.pdbx_seq_one_letter_code
_entity_poly.pdbx_strand_id
1 'polypeptide(L)'
;MEADIYDGRGAPDSTIWDIFKARPDAGQVGAVNKYIWTASLQVLDFLPVESVDPFTGVITTGYGTPPGGGTAYRATILVSDPALDARSLNVSLQTRSGPASASAVHAVEDAILTRARQLRAVDSRI
;
A
#
# COMPACT_ATOMS: atom_id res chain seq x y z
N MET A 1 -16.50 28.08 41.65
CA MET A 1 -15.07 27.72 41.70
C MET A 1 -15.01 26.20 41.76
N GLU A 2 -15.26 25.47 40.67
CA GLU A 2 -14.54 25.43 39.38
C GLU A 2 -13.13 24.85 39.53
N ALA A 3 -12.95 23.64 39.00
CA ALA A 3 -11.73 23.19 38.32
C ALA A 3 -12.03 21.82 37.71
N ASP A 4 -12.32 21.85 36.40
CA ASP A 4 -12.35 20.72 35.50
C ASP A 4 -11.04 19.93 35.54
N ILE A 5 -11.15 18.59 35.60
CA ILE A 5 -10.04 17.69 35.27
C ILE A 5 -10.54 16.75 34.16
N TYR A 6 -10.55 17.29 32.94
CA TYR A 6 -10.52 16.46 31.74
C TYR A 6 -9.06 16.11 31.48
N ASP A 7 -8.62 14.94 31.94
CA ASP A 7 -7.34 14.35 31.56
C ASP A 7 -7.39 13.99 30.07
N GLY A 8 -6.84 14.90 29.27
CA GLY A 8 -6.66 14.76 27.84
C GLY A 8 -5.64 13.67 27.52
N ARG A 9 -6.09 12.42 27.51
CA ARG A 9 -5.40 11.36 26.77
C ARG A 9 -5.49 11.69 25.29
N GLY A 10 -4.44 12.35 24.80
CA GLY A 10 -4.20 12.55 23.37
C GLY A 10 -4.40 11.23 22.62
N ALA A 11 -5.10 11.30 21.48
CA ALA A 11 -5.26 10.16 20.60
C ALA A 11 -3.87 9.57 20.30
N PRO A 12 -3.71 8.24 20.27
CA PRO A 12 -2.45 7.66 19.86
C PRO A 12 -2.17 8.11 18.41
N ASP A 13 -1.09 8.86 18.21
CA ASP A 13 -0.50 9.14 16.89
C ASP A 13 0.18 7.86 16.32
N SER A 14 -0.49 6.71 16.46
CA SER A 14 -0.06 5.47 15.84
C SER A 14 -0.33 5.59 14.35
N THR A 15 0.72 5.86 13.59
CA THR A 15 0.60 5.85 12.14
C THR A 15 0.66 4.42 11.66
N ILE A 16 0.04 4.11 10.51
CA ILE A 16 0.16 2.80 9.84
C ILE A 16 1.63 2.37 9.72
N TRP A 17 2.56 3.33 9.66
CA TRP A 17 4.01 3.13 9.64
C TRP A 17 4.62 2.50 10.90
N ASP A 18 4.01 2.67 12.07
CA ASP A 18 4.61 2.20 13.34
C ASP A 18 4.47 0.69 13.52
N ILE A 19 3.48 0.08 12.87
CA ILE A 19 3.29 -1.38 12.84
C ILE A 19 4.46 -2.05 12.08
N PHE A 20 5.04 -1.37 11.08
CA PHE A 20 6.15 -1.88 10.30
C PHE A 20 7.54 -1.63 10.92
N LYS A 21 7.63 -0.83 12.00
CA LYS A 21 8.91 -0.48 12.65
C LYS A 21 9.34 -1.45 13.78
N ALA A 22 8.51 -2.40 14.19
CA ALA A 22 8.82 -3.35 15.27
C ALA A 22 8.88 -4.79 14.68
N ARG A 23 9.93 -5.63 14.81
CA ARG A 23 11.12 -5.73 15.67
C ARG A 23 12.26 -6.45 14.91
N PRO A 24 13.53 -6.39 15.35
CA PRO A 24 14.66 -7.04 14.66
C PRO A 24 14.70 -8.58 14.73
N ASP A 25 13.95 -9.23 15.63
CA ASP A 25 14.16 -10.65 15.95
C ASP A 25 12.86 -11.49 16.04
N ALA A 26 12.09 -11.56 14.95
CA ALA A 26 11.08 -12.61 14.77
C ALA A 26 11.24 -13.19 13.36
N GLY A 27 11.67 -14.45 13.29
CA GLY A 27 12.05 -15.12 12.05
C GLY A 27 10.98 -15.05 10.96
N GLN A 28 11.33 -14.42 9.84
CA GLN A 28 11.10 -14.87 8.46
C GLN A 28 9.76 -15.56 8.13
N VAL A 29 8.64 -15.03 8.63
CA VAL A 29 7.29 -15.39 8.20
C VAL A 29 6.53 -14.09 7.95
N GLY A 30 6.07 -13.86 6.71
CA GLY A 30 5.14 -12.76 6.39
C GLY A 30 5.76 -11.36 6.26
N ALA A 31 7.07 -11.24 6.03
CA ALA A 31 7.70 -9.94 5.85
C ALA A 31 7.30 -9.33 4.48
N VAL A 32 6.31 -8.44 4.48
CA VAL A 32 5.94 -7.63 3.31
C VAL A 32 7.07 -6.65 2.96
N ASN A 33 7.40 -6.50 1.67
CA ASN A 33 8.39 -5.51 1.25
C ASN A 33 7.87 -4.07 1.48
N LYS A 34 8.52 -3.33 2.39
CA LYS A 34 8.13 -1.94 2.75
C LYS A 34 8.06 -0.99 1.54
N TYR A 35 8.92 -1.19 0.53
CA TYR A 35 8.99 -0.29 -0.63
C TYR A 35 7.88 -0.59 -1.63
N ILE A 36 7.59 -1.87 -1.91
CA ILE A 36 6.46 -2.26 -2.78
C ILE A 36 5.17 -1.76 -2.14
N TRP A 37 4.98 -2.01 -0.85
CA TRP A 37 3.81 -1.55 -0.10
C TRP A 37 3.60 -0.04 -0.20
N THR A 38 4.63 0.74 0.13
CA THR A 38 4.57 2.21 0.08
C THR A 38 4.34 2.70 -1.34
N ALA A 39 4.97 2.07 -2.34
CA ALA A 39 4.78 2.40 -3.74
C ALA A 39 3.36 2.10 -4.22
N SER A 40 2.75 0.99 -3.79
CA SER A 40 1.36 0.67 -4.11
C SER A 40 0.40 1.76 -3.63
N LEU A 41 0.57 2.21 -2.39
CA LEU A 41 -0.25 3.29 -1.82
C LEU A 41 -0.03 4.63 -2.55
N GLN A 42 1.20 4.93 -2.98
CA GLN A 42 1.50 6.18 -3.69
C GLN A 42 1.04 6.17 -5.15
N VAL A 43 1.18 5.05 -5.85
CA VAL A 43 0.79 4.94 -7.26
C VAL A 43 -0.72 4.87 -7.41
N LEU A 44 -1.42 4.28 -6.45
CA LEU A 44 -2.88 4.11 -6.45
C LEU A 44 -3.59 5.05 -5.47
N ASP A 45 -2.98 6.18 -5.12
CA ASP A 45 -3.53 7.16 -4.18
C ASP A 45 -4.85 7.80 -4.63
N PHE A 46 -5.12 7.74 -5.94
CA PHE A 46 -6.38 8.15 -6.56
C PHE A 46 -7.53 7.15 -6.34
N LEU A 47 -7.24 5.95 -5.84
CA LEU A 47 -8.25 4.96 -5.48
C LEU A 47 -8.58 5.07 -3.98
N PRO A 48 -9.87 5.10 -3.60
CA PRO A 48 -10.25 5.07 -2.19
C PRO A 48 -9.77 3.76 -1.54
N VAL A 49 -8.99 3.84 -0.46
CA VAL A 49 -8.57 2.65 0.29
C VAL A 49 -9.75 2.13 1.13
N GLU A 50 -10.11 0.86 0.96
CA GLU A 50 -11.20 0.21 1.71
C GLU A 50 -10.68 -0.64 2.86
N SER A 51 -9.60 -1.41 2.63
CA SER A 51 -9.02 -2.29 3.65
C SER A 51 -7.52 -2.48 3.42
N VAL A 52 -6.80 -2.61 4.53
CA VAL A 52 -5.34 -2.75 4.56
C VAL A 52 -4.97 -3.77 5.63
N ASP A 53 -4.45 -4.93 5.21
CA ASP A 53 -3.95 -5.96 6.10
C ASP A 53 -2.42 -6.08 5.95
N PRO A 54 -1.64 -5.51 6.88
CA PRO A 54 -0.19 -5.51 6.81
C PRO A 54 0.44 -6.87 7.14
N PHE A 55 -0.30 -7.80 7.75
CA PHE A 55 0.22 -9.11 8.11
C PHE A 55 0.16 -10.08 6.94
N THR A 56 -0.90 -9.99 6.13
CA THR A 56 -1.06 -10.81 4.93
C THR A 56 -0.53 -10.14 3.66
N GLY A 57 -0.25 -8.83 3.73
CA GLY A 57 0.22 -8.04 2.60
C GLY A 57 -0.88 -7.67 1.61
N VAL A 58 -2.14 -7.66 2.04
CA VAL A 58 -3.30 -7.37 1.18
C VAL A 58 -3.77 -5.93 1.35
N ILE A 59 -3.98 -5.26 0.22
CA ILE A 59 -4.62 -3.94 0.15
C ILE A 59 -5.82 -4.06 -0.79
N THR A 60 -6.98 -3.60 -0.35
CA THR A 60 -8.20 -3.53 -1.18
C THR A 60 -8.65 -2.08 -1.29
N THR A 61 -9.04 -1.69 -2.51
CA THR A 61 -9.50 -0.35 -2.83
C THR A 61 -10.90 -0.38 -3.42
N GLY A 62 -11.60 0.75 -3.27
CA GLY A 62 -12.85 1.03 -3.95
C GLY A 62 -12.63 1.52 -5.37
N TYR A 63 -13.72 1.83 -6.06
CA TYR A 63 -13.66 2.36 -7.42
C TYR A 63 -13.19 3.83 -7.43
N GLY A 64 -12.14 4.11 -8.19
CA GLY A 64 -11.65 5.45 -8.49
C GLY A 64 -11.17 5.59 -9.93
N THR A 65 -11.03 6.82 -10.41
CA THR A 65 -10.63 7.11 -11.79
C THR A 65 -9.21 7.68 -11.79
N PRO A 66 -8.27 7.10 -12.55
CA PRO A 66 -6.90 7.61 -12.61
C PRO A 66 -6.88 9.01 -13.24
N PRO A 67 -5.94 9.88 -12.82
CA PRO A 67 -5.77 11.20 -13.41
C PRO A 67 -5.56 11.11 -14.94
N GLY A 68 -6.34 11.87 -15.70
CA GLY A 68 -6.29 11.86 -17.17
C GLY A 68 -6.95 10.65 -17.84
N GLY A 69 -7.56 9.74 -17.07
CA GLY A 69 -8.35 8.62 -17.57
C GLY A 69 -9.86 8.82 -17.42
N GLY A 70 -10.65 8.02 -18.15
CA GLY A 70 -12.12 8.02 -18.07
C GLY A 70 -12.72 6.77 -17.41
N THR A 71 -11.93 5.73 -17.19
CA THR A 71 -12.41 4.44 -16.68
C THR A 71 -12.18 4.35 -15.18
N ALA A 72 -13.23 4.04 -14.43
CA ALA A 72 -13.10 3.76 -13.00
C ALA A 72 -12.56 2.33 -12.78
N TYR A 73 -11.56 2.20 -11.93
CA TYR A 73 -10.95 0.94 -11.55
C TYR A 73 -11.06 0.73 -10.04
N ARG A 74 -11.10 -0.53 -9.62
CA ARG A 74 -10.75 -0.97 -8.26
C ARG A 74 -9.60 -1.95 -8.33
N ALA A 75 -8.75 -1.94 -7.32
CA ALA A 75 -7.60 -2.79 -7.22
C ALA A 75 -7.60 -3.61 -5.93
N THR A 76 -7.20 -4.87 -6.03
CA THR A 76 -6.73 -5.68 -4.91
C THR A 76 -5.27 -5.97 -5.15
N ILE A 77 -4.43 -5.62 -4.17
CA ILE A 77 -2.98 -5.76 -4.24
C ILE A 77 -2.55 -6.77 -3.18
N LEU A 78 -1.69 -7.70 -3.55
CA LEU A 78 -1.03 -8.62 -2.64
C LEU A 78 0.48 -8.46 -2.77
N VAL A 79 1.14 -8.23 -1.65
CA VAL A 79 2.60 -8.25 -1.54
C VAL A 79 3.01 -9.53 -0.82
N SER A 80 3.54 -10.49 -1.58
CA SER A 80 3.71 -11.88 -1.15
C SER A 80 5.08 -12.22 -0.59
N ASP A 81 6.11 -11.42 -0.91
CA ASP A 81 7.51 -11.72 -0.58
C ASP A 81 8.25 -10.45 -0.12
N PRO A 82 9.22 -10.57 0.82
CA PRO A 82 10.09 -9.46 1.20
C PRO A 82 11.02 -8.96 0.10
N ALA A 83 11.22 -9.71 -0.99
CA ALA A 83 12.07 -9.33 -2.10
C ALA A 83 11.52 -8.10 -2.85
N LEU A 84 12.43 -7.36 -3.50
CA LEU A 84 12.08 -6.23 -4.37
C LEU A 84 12.11 -6.68 -5.83
N ASP A 85 11.20 -7.58 -6.21
CA ASP A 85 11.03 -8.05 -7.58
C ASP A 85 9.55 -8.17 -7.99
N ALA A 86 9.30 -8.42 -9.27
CA ALA A 86 7.95 -8.52 -9.81
C ALA A 86 7.16 -9.72 -9.28
N ARG A 87 7.82 -10.77 -8.78
CA ARG A 87 7.14 -11.97 -8.24
C ARG A 87 6.54 -11.71 -6.86
N SER A 88 7.01 -10.65 -6.22
CA SER A 88 6.61 -10.22 -4.89
C SER A 88 5.33 -9.37 -4.89
N LEU A 89 4.80 -9.03 -6.07
CA LEU A 89 3.62 -8.18 -6.27
C LEU A 89 2.59 -8.92 -7.14
N ASN A 90 1.34 -8.95 -6.69
CA ASN A 90 0.21 -9.38 -7.50
C ASN A 90 -0.87 -8.31 -7.46
N VAL A 91 -1.35 -7.87 -8.64
CA VAL A 91 -2.41 -6.87 -8.75
C VAL A 91 -3.59 -7.45 -9.51
N SER A 92 -4.76 -7.44 -8.87
CA SER A 92 -6.03 -7.67 -9.53
C SER A 92 -6.74 -6.35 -9.75
N LEU A 93 -6.98 -5.98 -11.01
CA LEU A 93 -7.63 -4.74 -11.40
C LEU A 93 -8.99 -5.02 -12.05
N GLN A 94 -10.03 -4.30 -11.62
CA GLN A 94 -11.39 -4.47 -12.14
C GLN A 94 -12.00 -3.12 -12.50
N THR A 95 -12.74 -3.11 -13.60
CA THR A 95 -13.59 -2.02 -14.04
C THR A 95 -15.04 -2.28 -13.62
N ARG A 96 -15.91 -1.28 -13.74
CA ARG A 96 -17.35 -1.47 -13.52
C ARG A 96 -18.00 -2.51 -14.46
N SER A 97 -17.38 -2.77 -15.60
CA SER A 97 -17.84 -3.73 -16.61
C SER A 97 -17.21 -5.13 -16.48
N GLY A 98 -16.30 -5.36 -15.51
CA GLY A 98 -15.59 -6.62 -15.35
C GLY A 98 -14.08 -6.46 -15.22
N PRO A 99 -13.29 -7.54 -15.38
CA PRO A 99 -11.83 -7.49 -15.28
C PRO A 99 -11.21 -6.43 -16.20
N ALA A 100 -10.18 -5.75 -15.72
CA ALA A 100 -9.41 -4.83 -16.56
C ALA A 100 -8.57 -5.59 -17.59
N SER A 101 -8.07 -4.89 -18.62
CA SER A 101 -7.15 -5.51 -19.58
C SER A 101 -5.84 -5.89 -18.91
N ALA A 102 -5.20 -6.95 -19.40
CA ALA A 102 -3.87 -7.36 -18.94
C ALA A 102 -2.84 -6.22 -19.10
N SER A 103 -2.96 -5.42 -20.16
CA SER A 103 -2.11 -4.24 -20.36
C SER A 103 -2.24 -3.20 -19.26
N ALA A 104 -3.46 -2.97 -18.73
CA ALA A 104 -3.68 -2.03 -17.64
C ALA A 104 -3.11 -2.58 -16.33
N VAL A 105 -3.27 -3.87 -16.06
CA VAL A 105 -2.67 -4.54 -14.90
C VAL A 105 -1.15 -4.40 -14.93
N HIS A 106 -0.51 -4.76 -16.04
CA HIS A 106 0.94 -4.66 -16.19
C HIS A 106 1.45 -3.22 -16.05
N ALA A 107 0.73 -2.24 -16.62
CA ALA A 107 1.10 -0.83 -16.49
C ALA A 107 1.09 -0.37 -15.02
N VAL A 108 0.12 -0.83 -14.24
CA VAL A 108 0.05 -0.55 -12.80
C VAL A 108 1.18 -1.26 -12.05
N GLU A 109 1.43 -2.53 -12.32
CA GLU A 109 2.52 -3.29 -11.70
C GLU A 109 3.89 -2.64 -11.96
N ASP A 110 4.16 -2.26 -13.21
CA ASP A 110 5.40 -1.60 -13.61
C ASP A 110 5.56 -0.23 -12.94
N ALA A 111 4.47 0.54 -12.83
CA ALA A 111 4.48 1.81 -12.12
C ALA A 111 4.82 1.63 -10.62
N ILE A 112 4.22 0.65 -9.97
CA ILE A 112 4.49 0.31 -8.55
C ILE A 112 5.95 -0.13 -8.39
N LEU A 113 6.42 -1.08 -9.19
CA LEU A 113 7.79 -1.59 -9.08
C LEU A 113 8.84 -0.52 -9.37
N THR A 114 8.57 0.35 -10.35
CA THR A 114 9.43 1.50 -10.65
C THR A 114 9.49 2.46 -9.47
N ARG A 115 8.34 2.80 -8.88
CA ARG A 115 8.29 3.68 -7.71
C ARG A 115 8.96 3.05 -6.49
N ALA A 116 8.80 1.74 -6.27
CA ALA A 116 9.44 1.02 -5.17
C ALA A 116 10.97 1.07 -5.28
N ARG A 117 11.53 0.92 -6.49
CA ARG A 117 12.97 1.09 -6.72
C ARG A 117 13.45 2.50 -6.42
N GLN A 118 12.67 3.52 -6.77
CA GLN A 118 12.98 4.92 -6.43
C GLN A 118 13.02 5.13 -4.91
N LEU A 119 12.01 4.62 -4.18
CA LEU A 119 11.96 4.72 -2.72
C LEU A 119 13.15 4.04 -2.06
N ARG A 120 13.53 2.83 -2.53
CA ARG A 120 14.73 2.14 -2.06
C ARG A 120 16.00 2.96 -2.32
N ALA A 121 16.13 3.54 -3.51
CA ALA A 121 17.30 4.35 -3.86
C ALA A 121 17.41 5.62 -3.01
N VAL A 122 16.28 6.21 -2.57
CA VAL A 122 16.28 7.35 -1.64
C VAL A 122 16.68 6.92 -0.23
N ASP A 123 16.09 5.84 0.29
CA ASP A 123 16.42 5.31 1.63
C ASP A 123 17.90 4.92 1.75
N SER A 124 18.48 4.34 0.70
CA SER A 124 19.90 3.94 0.68
C SER A 124 20.90 5.10 0.61
N ARG A 125 20.44 6.35 0.47
CA ARG A 125 21.32 7.55 0.43
C ARG A 125 21.40 8.28 1.76
N ILE A 126 20.58 7.88 2.73
CA ILE A 126 20.51 8.44 4.09
C ILE A 126 21.33 7.54 5.00
#